data_AF-A0A0C3NDR7-F1
#
_entry.id   AF-A0A0C3NDR7-F1
#
_cell.length_a   1.000
_cell.length_b   1.000
_cell.length_c   1.000
_cell.angle_alpha   90.00
_cell.angle_beta   90.00
_cell.angle_gamma   90.00
#
_symmetry.space_group_name_H-M   'P 1'
#
loop_
_entity.id
_entity.type
_entity.pdbx_description
1 polymer ?
#
loop_
_entity_poly.entity_id
_entity_poly.type
_entity_poly.pdbx_seq_one_letter_code
_entity_poly.pdbx_strand_id
1 'polypeptide(L)'
;QLKNMLWQVDSPFAQDVTFSFICWNILQKHVVKKLQNNPKAKVDSVGEKGALQLFQELNVISHSLPGSNGYKLCWHNEIQSLTWCLGMPAFFLTLNPHDVTNVLIAHYRGMDVSQWHQLSAYEHAVFVASHAGAAAKAFDVIIHGFIDIIIKFNKGVGLFGKCTGYYGTVEAQG
;
A
#
# COMPACT_ATOMS: atom_id res chain seq x y z
N GLN A 1 -5.38 -8.56 26.78
CA GLN A 1 -4.06 -8.08 26.33
C GLN A 1 -4.17 -6.95 25.30
N LEU A 2 -4.86 -7.13 24.15
CA LEU A 2 -5.01 -6.08 23.13
C LEU A 2 -5.62 -4.75 23.68
N LYS A 3 -6.63 -4.85 24.56
CA LYS A 3 -7.27 -3.70 25.20
C LYS A 3 -6.29 -2.89 26.08
N ASN A 4 -5.32 -3.55 26.71
CA ASN A 4 -4.31 -2.89 27.54
C ASN A 4 -3.20 -2.23 26.69
N MET A 5 -2.94 -2.75 25.49
CA MET A 5 -1.99 -2.13 24.53
C MET A 5 -2.56 -0.86 23.91
N LEU A 6 -3.89 -0.78 23.73
CA LEU A 6 -4.58 0.39 23.17
C LEU A 6 -4.81 1.52 24.19
N TRP A 7 -4.97 1.17 25.47
CA TRP A 7 -5.35 2.11 26.53
C TRP A 7 -4.17 2.62 27.36
N GLN A 8 -2.93 2.30 26.98
CA GLN A 8 -1.76 2.95 27.56
C GLN A 8 -1.69 4.39 27.09
N VAL A 9 -1.62 5.33 28.05
CA VAL A 9 -1.18 6.70 27.80
C VAL A 9 0.22 6.59 27.20
N ASP A 10 0.43 7.17 26.01
CA ASP A 10 1.62 7.03 25.17
C ASP A 10 1.85 5.64 24.55
N SER A 11 0.77 4.93 24.19
CA SER A 11 0.90 3.72 23.39
C SER A 11 1.54 4.04 22.03
N PRO A 12 2.67 3.38 21.67
CA PRO A 12 3.29 3.56 20.35
C PRO A 12 2.37 3.10 19.20
N PHE A 13 1.28 2.38 19.53
CA PHE A 13 0.31 1.89 18.57
C PHE A 13 -0.85 2.87 18.30
N ALA A 14 -1.02 3.92 19.11
CA ALA A 14 -2.11 4.88 18.94
C ALA A 14 -1.98 5.71 17.65
N GLN A 15 -0.75 5.87 17.14
CA GLN A 15 -0.46 6.59 15.89
C GLN A 15 -0.08 5.64 14.73
N ASP A 16 -0.04 4.32 14.98
CA ASP A 16 0.39 3.34 13.99
C ASP A 16 -0.79 2.84 13.15
N VAL A 17 -0.91 3.33 11.93
CA VAL A 17 -1.89 2.87 10.94
C VAL A 17 -1.78 1.36 10.63
N THR A 18 -0.61 0.77 10.84
CA THR A 18 -0.35 -0.66 10.67
C THR A 18 -1.03 -1.47 11.78
N PHE A 19 -1.19 -0.90 12.98
CA PHE A 19 -1.84 -1.58 14.10
C PHE A 19 -3.32 -1.87 13.83
N SER A 20 -4.05 -0.91 13.23
CA SER A 20 -5.43 -1.13 12.79
C SER A 20 -5.53 -2.23 11.73
N PHE A 21 -4.55 -2.31 10.83
CA PHE A 21 -4.46 -3.36 9.80
C PHE A 21 -4.19 -4.74 10.40
N ILE A 22 -3.29 -4.84 11.38
CA ILE A 22 -3.01 -6.09 12.10
C ILE A 22 -4.26 -6.55 12.87
N CYS A 23 -4.92 -5.65 13.60
CA CYS A 23 -6.15 -5.95 14.33
C CYS A 23 -7.26 -6.45 13.39
N TRP A 24 -7.43 -5.79 12.24
CA TRP A 24 -8.38 -6.19 11.20
C TRP A 24 -8.12 -7.62 10.72
N ASN A 25 -6.87 -7.96 10.40
CA ASN A 25 -6.50 -9.30 9.93
C ASN A 25 -6.70 -10.40 10.98
N ILE A 26 -6.37 -10.12 12.25
CA ILE A 26 -6.58 -11.07 13.35
C ILE A 26 -8.08 -11.34 13.55
N LEU A 27 -8.89 -10.29 13.59
CA LEU A 27 -10.34 -10.39 13.77
C LEU A 27 -11.00 -11.11 12.59
N GLN A 28 -10.61 -10.76 11.36
CA GLN A 28 -11.06 -11.45 10.14
C GLN A 28 -10.75 -12.95 10.22
N LYS A 29 -9.50 -13.34 10.50
CA LYS A 29 -9.12 -14.76 10.61
C LYS A 29 -9.92 -15.49 11.69
N HIS A 30 -10.18 -14.84 12.82
CA HIS A 30 -10.92 -15.47 13.93
C HIS A 30 -12.40 -15.68 13.57
N VAL A 31 -13.06 -14.67 13.01
CA VAL A 31 -14.49 -14.72 12.63
C VAL A 31 -14.70 -15.67 11.43
N VAL A 32 -13.84 -15.58 10.41
CA VAL A 32 -13.89 -16.45 9.23
C VAL A 32 -13.68 -17.91 9.62
N LYS A 33 -12.72 -18.23 10.48
CA LYS A 33 -12.49 -19.61 10.95
C LYS A 33 -13.71 -20.18 11.68
N LYS A 34 -14.41 -19.35 12.47
CA LYS A 34 -15.62 -19.78 13.17
C LYS A 34 -16.80 -20.01 12.21
N LEU A 35 -16.99 -19.13 11.24
CA LEU A 35 -18.05 -19.25 10.22
C LEU A 35 -17.78 -20.36 9.20
N GLN A 36 -16.52 -20.63 8.86
CA GLN A 36 -16.13 -21.78 8.03
C GLN A 36 -16.47 -23.11 8.71
N ASN A 37 -16.22 -23.21 10.02
CA ASN A 37 -16.53 -24.41 10.79
C ASN A 37 -18.03 -24.59 11.05
N ASN A 38 -18.78 -23.49 11.16
CA ASN A 38 -20.23 -23.53 11.27
C ASN A 38 -20.86 -22.21 10.74
N PRO A 39 -21.44 -22.20 9.53
CA PRO A 39 -22.02 -21.00 8.91
C PRO A 39 -23.20 -20.40 9.69
N LYS A 40 -23.81 -21.15 10.61
CA LYS A 40 -24.91 -20.71 11.47
C LYS A 40 -24.46 -20.39 12.90
N ALA A 41 -23.14 -20.34 13.16
CA ALA A 41 -22.61 -20.06 14.48
C ALA A 41 -23.08 -18.68 14.96
N LYS A 42 -23.78 -18.64 16.11
CA LYS A 42 -24.07 -17.40 16.80
C LYS A 42 -22.84 -16.89 17.55
N VAL A 43 -22.73 -15.57 17.58
CA VAL A 43 -21.61 -14.85 18.19
C VAL A 43 -22.07 -14.42 19.58
N ASP A 44 -21.97 -15.34 20.55
CA ASP A 44 -22.66 -15.23 21.84
C ASP A 44 -21.72 -14.95 23.01
N SER A 45 -20.41 -15.22 22.88
CA SER A 45 -19.47 -14.98 23.98
C SER A 45 -19.19 -13.48 24.17
N VAL A 46 -18.90 -13.06 25.40
CA VAL A 46 -18.61 -11.66 25.72
C VAL A 46 -17.41 -11.13 24.91
N GLY A 47 -16.38 -11.97 24.74
CA GLY A 47 -15.20 -11.62 23.93
C GLY A 47 -15.52 -11.51 22.44
N GLU A 48 -16.43 -12.34 21.96
CA GLU A 48 -16.90 -12.35 20.58
C GLU A 48 -17.78 -11.14 20.24
N LYS A 49 -18.65 -10.71 21.16
CA LYS A 49 -19.42 -9.47 21.02
C LYS A 49 -18.50 -8.26 21.00
N GLY A 50 -17.46 -8.23 21.86
CA GLY A 50 -16.44 -7.19 21.85
C GLY A 50 -15.62 -7.17 20.55
N ALA A 51 -15.26 -8.35 20.03
CA ALA A 51 -14.59 -8.48 18.74
C ALA A 51 -15.45 -8.00 17.57
N LEU A 52 -16.76 -8.31 17.58
CA LEU A 52 -17.73 -7.80 16.60
C LEU A 52 -17.90 -6.29 16.68
N GLN A 53 -18.01 -5.72 17.88
CA GLN A 53 -18.09 -4.26 18.06
C GLN A 53 -16.84 -3.57 17.53
N LEU A 54 -15.65 -4.07 17.89
CA LEU A 54 -14.39 -3.57 17.35
C LEU A 54 -14.34 -3.73 15.82
N PHE A 55 -14.82 -4.84 15.28
CA PHE A 55 -14.89 -5.06 13.84
C PHE A 55 -15.86 -4.09 13.14
N GLN A 56 -16.99 -3.74 13.77
CA GLN A 56 -17.93 -2.73 13.28
C GLN A 56 -17.31 -1.33 13.32
N GLU A 57 -16.62 -0.97 14.41
CA GLU A 57 -15.88 0.29 14.54
C GLU A 57 -14.77 0.39 13.48
N LEU A 58 -14.00 -0.68 13.28
CA LEU A 58 -12.98 -0.75 12.24
C LEU A 58 -13.57 -0.72 10.82
N ASN A 59 -14.77 -1.27 10.61
CA ASN A 59 -15.48 -1.18 9.34
C ASN A 59 -15.79 0.26 8.94
N VAL A 60 -16.14 1.13 9.91
CA VAL A 60 -16.42 2.55 9.64
C VAL A 60 -15.19 3.23 9.03
N ILE A 61 -14.00 2.91 9.52
CA ILE A 61 -12.72 3.45 9.00
C ILE A 61 -12.09 2.60 7.90
N SER A 62 -12.75 1.53 7.46
CA SER A 62 -12.17 0.58 6.51
C SER A 62 -11.78 1.24 5.18
N HIS A 63 -12.52 2.25 4.72
CA HIS A 63 -12.20 3.00 3.51
C HIS A 63 -10.81 3.67 3.56
N SER A 64 -10.31 4.03 4.75
CA SER A 64 -8.97 4.60 4.95
C SER A 64 -7.90 3.55 5.25
N LEU A 65 -8.30 2.30 5.47
CA LEU A 65 -7.38 1.23 5.87
C LEU A 65 -6.82 0.52 4.63
N PRO A 66 -5.52 0.65 4.33
CA PRO A 66 -4.92 0.02 3.15
C PRO A 66 -5.22 -1.48 3.10
N GLY A 67 -5.62 -1.97 1.94
CA GLY A 67 -5.89 -3.40 1.70
C GLY A 67 -7.25 -3.92 2.20
N SER A 68 -8.06 -3.10 2.89
CA SER A 68 -9.42 -3.49 3.30
C SER A 68 -10.39 -3.59 2.10
N ASN A 69 -11.56 -4.21 2.30
CA ASN A 69 -12.60 -4.23 1.27
C ASN A 69 -13.15 -2.83 0.96
N GLY A 70 -13.28 -1.96 1.97
CA GLY A 70 -13.72 -0.58 1.79
C GLY A 70 -12.72 0.23 0.97
N TYR A 71 -11.43 0.02 1.19
CA TYR A 71 -10.35 0.64 0.42
C TYR A 71 -10.36 0.22 -1.05
N LYS A 72 -10.50 -1.08 -1.32
CA LYS A 72 -10.64 -1.61 -2.69
C LYS A 72 -11.89 -1.06 -3.40
N LEU A 73 -13.01 -0.96 -2.69
CA LEU A 73 -14.24 -0.38 -3.23
C LEU A 73 -14.06 1.12 -3.57
N CYS A 74 -13.35 1.87 -2.73
CA CYS A 74 -13.03 3.27 -3.00
C CYS A 74 -12.24 3.41 -4.30
N TRP A 75 -11.17 2.62 -4.47
CA TRP A 75 -10.38 2.60 -5.71
C TRP A 75 -11.20 2.24 -6.94
N HIS A 76 -12.11 1.26 -6.85
CA HIS A 76 -13.02 0.96 -7.96
C HIS A 76 -13.94 2.14 -8.29
N ASN A 77 -14.50 2.80 -7.28
CA ASN A 77 -15.35 3.97 -7.48
C ASN A 77 -14.56 5.14 -8.09
N GLU A 78 -13.30 5.34 -7.68
CA GLU A 78 -12.42 6.37 -8.26
C GLU A 78 -12.15 6.10 -9.75
N ILE A 79 -11.74 4.89 -10.12
CA ILE A 79 -11.52 4.50 -11.52
C ILE A 79 -12.81 4.63 -12.35
N GLN A 80 -13.95 4.19 -11.80
CA GLN A 80 -15.24 4.36 -12.47
C GLN A 80 -15.55 5.84 -12.67
N SER A 81 -15.40 6.67 -11.65
CA SER A 81 -15.67 8.11 -11.74
C SER A 81 -14.81 8.78 -12.82
N LEU A 82 -13.52 8.43 -12.90
CA LEU A 82 -12.63 8.91 -13.96
C LEU A 82 -13.08 8.45 -15.34
N THR A 83 -13.53 7.21 -15.47
CA THR A 83 -14.06 6.68 -16.74
C THR A 83 -15.33 7.42 -17.17
N TRP A 84 -16.21 7.73 -16.23
CA TRP A 84 -17.41 8.54 -16.49
C TRP A 84 -17.06 9.97 -16.90
N CYS A 85 -16.07 10.60 -16.26
CA CYS A 85 -15.70 11.99 -16.52
C CYS A 85 -14.81 12.19 -17.75
N LEU A 86 -13.89 11.27 -18.03
CA LEU A 86 -12.85 11.41 -19.05
C LEU A 86 -12.99 10.42 -20.22
N GLY A 87 -13.93 9.48 -20.12
CA GLY A 87 -14.07 8.38 -21.07
C GLY A 87 -13.17 7.19 -20.75
N MET A 88 -13.16 6.21 -21.64
CA MET A 88 -12.41 4.97 -21.44
C MET A 88 -10.89 5.22 -21.49
N PRO A 89 -10.09 4.62 -20.58
CA PRO A 89 -8.64 4.73 -20.64
C PRO A 89 -8.08 4.25 -21.97
N ALA A 90 -7.19 5.04 -22.57
CA ALA A 90 -6.50 4.65 -23.80
C ALA A 90 -5.41 3.59 -23.55
N PHE A 91 -4.82 3.57 -22.35
CA PHE A 91 -3.72 2.68 -21.99
C PHE A 91 -3.85 2.17 -20.56
N PHE A 92 -3.39 0.94 -20.34
CA PHE A 92 -3.10 0.38 -19.03
C PHE A 92 -1.61 0.06 -18.99
N LEU A 93 -0.89 0.66 -18.05
CA LEU A 93 0.56 0.58 -17.95
C LEU A 93 0.96 0.00 -16.59
N THR A 94 1.81 -1.02 -16.61
CA THR A 94 2.44 -1.57 -15.41
C THR A 94 3.91 -1.18 -15.43
N LEU A 95 4.34 -0.39 -14.45
CA LEU A 95 5.72 0.00 -14.28
C LEU A 95 6.35 -0.90 -13.20
N ASN A 96 7.37 -1.66 -13.59
CA ASN A 96 8.17 -2.45 -12.66
C ASN A 96 9.62 -1.95 -12.68
N PRO A 97 9.89 -0.79 -12.05
CA PRO A 97 11.25 -0.29 -11.97
C PRO A 97 12.10 -1.27 -11.16
N HIS A 98 13.24 -1.66 -11.73
CA HIS A 98 14.15 -2.57 -11.07
C HIS A 98 14.71 -1.90 -9.80
N ASP A 99 14.40 -2.44 -8.63
CA ASP A 99 14.69 -1.85 -7.33
C ASP A 99 16.04 -2.33 -6.76
N VAL A 100 16.40 -3.60 -6.94
CA VAL A 100 17.61 -4.19 -6.33
C VAL A 100 18.91 -3.50 -6.78
N THR A 101 19.07 -3.25 -8.08
CA THR A 101 20.31 -2.67 -8.67
C THR A 101 20.22 -1.16 -8.89
N ASN A 102 19.19 -0.49 -8.37
CA ASN A 102 18.96 0.92 -8.62
C ASN A 102 19.99 1.80 -7.91
N VAL A 103 20.82 2.49 -8.70
CA VAL A 103 21.88 3.38 -8.20
C VAL A 103 21.35 4.55 -7.37
N LEU A 104 20.09 4.95 -7.53
CA LEU A 104 19.49 5.99 -6.69
C LEU A 104 19.46 5.58 -5.21
N ILE A 105 19.37 4.28 -4.93
CA ILE A 105 19.39 3.76 -3.55
C ILE A 105 20.77 4.02 -2.93
N ALA A 106 21.85 3.73 -3.67
CA ALA A 106 23.20 4.07 -3.24
C ALA A 106 23.36 5.57 -2.98
N HIS A 107 22.86 6.41 -3.91
CA HIS A 107 22.91 7.86 -3.77
C HIS A 107 22.23 8.35 -2.49
N TYR A 108 21.01 7.85 -2.19
CA TYR A 108 20.30 8.22 -0.95
C TYR A 108 20.97 7.74 0.34
N ARG A 109 21.91 6.79 0.23
CA ARG A 109 22.71 6.29 1.36
C ARG A 109 24.13 6.84 1.37
N GLY A 110 24.48 7.74 0.44
CA GLY A 110 25.82 8.32 0.33
C GLY A 110 26.88 7.31 -0.09
N MET A 111 26.50 6.20 -0.73
CA MET A 111 27.43 5.25 -1.31
C MET A 111 27.86 5.75 -2.69
N ASP A 112 29.17 5.66 -2.96
CA ASP A 112 29.70 5.99 -4.27
C ASP A 112 29.22 5.03 -5.35
N VAL A 113 29.01 5.54 -6.55
CA VAL A 113 28.48 4.77 -7.69
C VAL A 113 29.46 3.66 -8.10
N SER A 114 30.77 3.90 -8.05
CA SER A 114 31.77 2.88 -8.39
C SER A 114 31.73 1.70 -7.40
N GLN A 115 31.54 2.00 -6.11
CA GLN A 115 31.37 0.99 -5.07
C GLN A 115 30.06 0.21 -5.27
N TRP A 116 28.97 0.90 -5.61
CA TRP A 116 27.68 0.26 -5.89
C TRP A 116 27.78 -0.78 -7.01
N HIS A 117 28.51 -0.47 -8.09
CA HIS A 117 28.69 -1.36 -9.23
C HIS A 117 29.57 -2.58 -8.95
N GLN A 118 30.35 -2.56 -7.85
CA GLN A 118 31.18 -3.70 -7.45
C GLN A 118 30.41 -4.73 -6.63
N LEU A 119 29.24 -4.37 -6.09
CA LEU A 119 28.41 -5.29 -5.31
C LEU A 119 27.82 -6.37 -6.21
N SER A 120 27.80 -7.59 -5.68
CA SER A 120 27.05 -8.71 -6.26
C SER A 120 25.54 -8.51 -6.11
N ALA A 121 24.77 -9.27 -6.89
CA ALA A 121 23.30 -9.25 -6.79
C ALA A 121 22.78 -9.58 -5.38
N TYR A 122 23.46 -10.47 -4.65
CA TYR A 122 23.12 -10.80 -3.27
C TYR A 122 23.38 -9.61 -2.34
N GLU A 123 24.53 -8.94 -2.47
CA GLU A 123 24.87 -7.77 -1.67
C GLU A 123 23.93 -6.60 -1.94
N HIS A 124 23.54 -6.38 -3.22
CA HIS A 124 22.48 -5.43 -3.56
C HIS A 124 21.17 -5.76 -2.84
N ALA A 125 20.71 -7.02 -2.90
CA ALA A 125 19.47 -7.41 -2.26
C ALA A 125 19.50 -7.19 -0.74
N VAL A 126 20.60 -7.57 -0.07
CA VAL A 126 20.81 -7.32 1.36
C VAL A 126 20.82 -5.83 1.66
N PHE A 127 21.49 -5.04 0.83
CA PHE A 127 21.59 -3.59 1.01
C PHE A 127 20.23 -2.91 0.88
N VAL A 128 19.45 -3.26 -0.14
CA VAL A 128 18.10 -2.73 -0.38
C VAL A 128 17.15 -3.13 0.74
N ALA A 129 17.15 -4.40 1.15
CA ALA A 129 16.32 -4.88 2.26
C ALA A 129 16.63 -4.15 3.58
N SER A 130 17.90 -3.83 3.83
CA SER A 130 18.33 -3.07 5.01
C SER A 130 17.99 -1.58 4.94
N HIS A 131 17.58 -1.08 3.77
CA HIS A 131 17.35 0.34 3.50
C HIS A 131 16.05 0.60 2.73
N ALA A 132 14.95 -0.05 3.14
CA ALA A 132 13.64 0.05 2.49
C ALA A 132 13.18 1.50 2.22
N GLY A 133 13.47 2.45 3.11
CA GLY A 133 13.13 3.87 2.89
C GLY A 133 13.89 4.53 1.73
N ALA A 134 15.13 4.12 1.45
CA ALA A 134 15.88 4.61 0.30
C ALA A 134 15.39 3.96 -1.00
N ALA A 135 15.01 2.68 -0.94
CA ALA A 135 14.34 1.98 -2.05
C ALA A 135 13.02 2.67 -2.44
N ALA A 136 12.20 3.02 -1.45
CA ALA A 136 10.95 3.74 -1.67
C ALA A 136 11.17 5.12 -2.33
N LYS A 137 12.20 5.88 -1.92
CA LYS A 137 12.55 7.16 -2.57
C LYS A 137 13.02 6.97 -4.00
N ALA A 138 13.84 5.96 -4.24
CA ALA A 138 14.32 5.64 -5.59
C ALA A 138 13.18 5.24 -6.53
N PHE A 139 12.24 4.43 -6.03
CA PHE A 139 10.99 4.10 -6.74
C PHE A 139 10.18 5.37 -7.05
N ASP A 140 9.95 6.22 -6.05
CA ASP A 140 9.19 7.46 -6.18
C ASP A 140 9.76 8.39 -7.25
N VAL A 141 11.09 8.57 -7.29
CA VAL A 141 11.76 9.36 -8.34
C VAL A 141 11.52 8.80 -9.73
N ILE A 142 11.57 7.47 -9.90
CA ILE A 142 11.34 6.86 -11.21
C ILE A 142 9.88 7.06 -11.66
N ILE A 143 8.92 6.88 -10.76
CA ILE A 143 7.50 7.07 -11.07
C ILE A 143 7.19 8.52 -11.41
N HIS A 144 7.68 9.48 -10.61
CA HIS A 144 7.53 10.90 -10.93
C HIS A 144 8.22 11.27 -12.24
N GLY A 145 9.42 10.74 -12.50
CA GLY A 145 10.11 10.92 -13.77
C GLY A 145 9.31 10.40 -14.96
N PHE A 146 8.66 9.24 -14.83
CA PHE A 146 7.78 8.70 -15.86
C PHE A 146 6.58 9.63 -16.13
N ILE A 147 5.90 10.09 -15.07
CA ILE A 147 4.74 10.99 -15.21
C ILE A 147 5.16 12.33 -15.82
N ASP A 148 6.28 12.88 -15.39
CA ASP A 148 6.72 14.22 -15.78
C ASP A 148 7.34 14.28 -17.17
N ILE A 149 8.11 13.25 -17.55
CA ILE A 149 8.89 13.24 -18.79
C ILE A 149 8.16 12.48 -19.89
N ILE A 150 7.59 11.31 -19.58
CA ILE A 150 6.98 10.42 -20.57
C ILE A 150 5.51 10.78 -20.78
N ILE A 151 4.72 10.88 -19.71
CA ILE A 151 3.29 11.22 -19.80
C ILE A 151 3.11 12.73 -20.05
N LYS A 152 3.92 13.57 -19.39
CA LYS A 152 3.77 15.04 -19.38
C LYS A 152 2.38 15.50 -18.96
N PHE A 153 1.81 14.88 -17.92
CA PHE A 153 0.50 15.30 -17.40
C PHE A 153 0.52 16.78 -17.00
N ASN A 154 -0.43 17.56 -17.52
CA ASN A 154 -0.49 19.02 -17.37
C ASN A 154 0.78 19.80 -17.80
N LYS A 155 1.68 19.17 -18.56
CA LYS A 155 2.96 19.75 -19.00
C LYS A 155 3.13 19.76 -20.53
N GLY A 156 2.06 19.49 -21.27
CA GLY A 156 2.02 19.53 -22.73
C GLY A 156 1.71 18.16 -23.34
N VAL A 157 2.36 17.86 -24.47
CA VAL A 157 2.20 16.60 -25.20
C VAL A 157 3.34 15.65 -24.82
N GLY A 158 2.99 14.50 -24.25
CA GLY A 158 3.91 13.41 -23.90
C GLY A 158 4.07 12.40 -25.02
N LEU A 159 4.76 11.29 -24.72
CA LEU A 159 4.98 10.17 -25.64
C LEU A 159 3.66 9.59 -26.18
N PHE A 160 2.65 9.51 -25.32
CA PHE A 160 1.34 8.95 -25.63
C PHE A 160 0.31 10.01 -26.09
N GLY A 161 0.76 11.22 -26.42
CA GLY A 161 -0.10 12.35 -26.75
C GLY A 161 -0.44 13.23 -25.55
N LYS A 162 -1.54 13.99 -25.66
CA LYS A 162 -2.02 14.87 -24.58
C LYS A 162 -2.74 14.03 -23.52
N CYS A 163 -2.17 13.93 -22.32
CA CYS A 163 -2.80 13.26 -21.19
C CYS A 163 -3.83 14.19 -20.52
N THR A 164 -5.11 13.80 -20.54
CA THR A 164 -6.22 14.53 -19.90
C THR A 164 -6.48 14.08 -18.46
N GLY A 165 -5.99 12.90 -18.08
CA GLY A 165 -6.04 12.37 -16.73
C GLY A 165 -5.28 11.05 -16.64
N TYR A 166 -4.86 10.70 -15.43
CA TYR A 166 -4.28 9.41 -15.12
C TYR A 166 -4.74 8.95 -13.74
N TYR A 167 -4.70 7.64 -13.51
CA TYR A 167 -4.90 7.03 -12.20
C TYR A 167 -3.75 6.07 -11.95
N GLY A 168 -3.14 6.14 -10.77
CA GLY A 168 -1.96 5.35 -10.44
C GLY A 168 -2.12 4.69 -9.08
N THR A 169 -1.77 3.41 -9.01
CA THR A 169 -1.76 2.62 -7.77
C THR A 169 -0.44 1.86 -7.67
N VAL A 170 0.07 1.70 -6.46
CA VAL A 170 1.21 0.84 -6.18
C VAL A 170 0.69 -0.50 -5.67
N GLU A 171 1.12 -1.60 -6.30
CA GLU A 171 0.86 -2.93 -5.77
C GLU A 171 1.80 -3.17 -4.59
N ALA A 172 1.26 -3.17 -3.37
CA ALA A 172 2.02 -3.60 -2.20
C ALA A 172 2.10 -5.13 -2.22
N GLN A 173 3.28 -5.68 -2.54
CA GLN A 173 3.57 -7.08 -2.30
C GLN A 173 3.78 -7.27 -0.78
N GLY A 174 2.81 -7.89 -0.13
CA GLY A 174 2.83 -8.23 1.30
C GLY A 174 2.33 -9.64 1.54
#